data_AF-A0A1V6IZS3-F1
#
_entry.id   AF-A0A1V6IZS3-F1
#
_cell.length_a   1.000
_cell.length_b   1.000
_cell.length_c   1.000
_cell.angle_alpha   90.00
_cell.angle_beta   90.00
_cell.angle_gamma   90.00
#
_symmetry.space_group_name_H-M   'P 1'
#
loop_
_entity.id
_entity.type
_entity.pdbx_description
1 polymer ?
#
loop_
_entity_poly.entity_id
_entity_poly.type
_entity_poly.pdbx_seq_one_letter_code
_entity_poly.pdbx_strand_id
1 'polypeptide(L)'
;MWEMQGELGTSHCYEFGGDYRQSPNYKIGKLGIDYRYNARKKGYEIVRILKGDHWLSENRSPFMNPGMNVSEGWIIKAVNGIPVNKTTPPERLTLNLAGQQVQLSVTSPDGKEEKVVTVPTMKDESKARYRDWVEGNREYVHNASKGKLGYLHLPDMHKDGLIEFHRYFLAEVDYEGLIIDVRDNGGGSVSGLLLQKLARKRIGYDKTRWWDNNPYMDNAPMGPMVCITDEHAGSDGDIFSHSFKLLGLGKLIGKRTWGGVIGIWPRHWLVDGTITTQPEFSFWFKDVGWGVENYGTDPDIEVDIMPQDYVEGKDPQLDVAIKTCLAEIKKNPPLKPNFGKIPRKTLP
;
A
#
# COMPACT_ATOMS: atom_id res chain seq x y z
N MET A 1 0.21 22.59 -25.55
CA MET A 1 -1.03 22.21 -24.86
C MET A 1 -0.89 22.33 -23.36
N TRP A 2 0.15 21.74 -22.77
CA TRP A 2 0.35 21.75 -21.31
C TRP A 2 0.48 23.15 -20.72
N GLU A 3 1.29 24.04 -21.32
CA GLU A 3 1.39 25.44 -20.89
C GLU A 3 0.04 26.16 -20.89
N MET A 4 -0.73 26.03 -21.98
CA MET A 4 -2.07 26.62 -22.09
C MET A 4 -3.04 26.08 -21.05
N GLN A 5 -2.97 24.78 -20.74
CA GLN A 5 -3.76 24.18 -19.66
C GLN A 5 -3.30 24.68 -18.28
N GLY A 6 -1.99 24.90 -18.09
CA GLY A 6 -1.40 25.41 -16.85
C GLY A 6 -1.84 26.83 -16.49
N GLU A 7 -2.17 27.67 -17.49
CA GLU A 7 -2.72 29.02 -17.27
C GLU A 7 -4.05 29.02 -16.49
N LEU A 8 -4.75 27.88 -16.40
CA LEU A 8 -5.93 27.75 -15.54
C LEU A 8 -5.59 27.80 -14.04
N GLY A 9 -4.33 27.57 -13.66
CA GLY A 9 -3.85 27.70 -12.29
C GLY A 9 -4.53 26.75 -11.29
N THR A 10 -4.86 25.53 -11.74
CA THR A 10 -5.66 24.55 -10.98
C THR A 10 -5.15 23.14 -11.22
N SER A 11 -5.46 22.24 -10.29
CA SER A 11 -5.23 20.81 -10.42
C SER A 11 -6.01 20.17 -11.56
N HIS A 12 -5.62 18.94 -11.92
CA HIS A 12 -6.31 18.06 -12.88
C HIS A 12 -6.48 18.58 -14.32
N CYS A 13 -5.54 19.40 -14.79
CA CYS A 13 -5.41 19.74 -16.21
C CYS A 13 -4.40 18.83 -16.91
N TYR A 14 -4.84 17.65 -17.34
CA TYR A 14 -3.99 16.60 -17.89
C TYR A 14 -4.16 16.44 -19.39
N GLU A 15 -3.17 15.79 -20.01
CA GLU A 15 -3.23 15.27 -21.38
C GLU A 15 -2.84 13.79 -21.33
N PHE A 16 -3.62 12.95 -22.00
CA PHE A 16 -3.36 11.51 -22.12
C PHE A 16 -3.51 11.06 -23.56
N GLY A 17 -2.78 9.99 -23.92
CA GLY A 17 -2.89 9.39 -25.25
C GLY A 17 -2.27 10.26 -26.33
N GLY A 18 -2.90 10.30 -27.50
CA GLY A 18 -2.42 11.03 -28.67
C GLY A 18 -1.53 10.23 -29.62
N ASP A 19 -1.30 10.79 -30.80
CA ASP A 19 -0.47 10.18 -31.86
C ASP A 19 1.02 10.50 -31.65
N TYR A 20 1.53 10.10 -30.49
CA TYR A 20 2.95 10.21 -30.18
C TYR A 20 3.73 9.04 -30.80
N ARG A 21 4.91 9.34 -31.35
CA ARG A 21 5.83 8.32 -31.86
C ARG A 21 6.22 7.34 -30.76
N GLN A 22 5.80 6.09 -30.90
CA GLN A 22 6.19 5.03 -29.95
C GLN A 22 7.69 4.71 -30.08
N SER A 23 8.40 4.79 -28.96
CA SER A 23 9.80 4.35 -28.87
C SER A 23 9.87 2.81 -28.80
N PRO A 24 10.95 2.18 -29.29
CA PRO A 24 11.17 0.75 -29.11
C PRO A 24 11.06 0.36 -27.63
N ASN A 25 10.25 -0.66 -27.32
CA ASN A 25 10.05 -1.14 -25.96
C ASN A 25 10.86 -2.42 -25.73
N TYR A 26 11.92 -2.33 -24.94
CA TYR A 26 12.77 -3.46 -24.55
C TYR A 26 12.36 -3.96 -23.17
N LYS A 27 11.48 -4.97 -23.12
CA LYS A 27 10.94 -5.48 -21.86
C LYS A 27 11.92 -6.43 -21.19
N ILE A 28 12.38 -6.06 -20.00
CA ILE A 28 13.25 -6.90 -19.16
C ILE A 28 12.38 -7.92 -18.41
N GLY A 29 12.77 -9.19 -18.43
CA GLY A 29 12.19 -10.21 -17.58
C GLY A 29 12.66 -10.04 -16.14
N LYS A 30 11.78 -9.50 -15.30
CA LYS A 30 12.05 -9.27 -13.88
C LYS A 30 11.95 -10.59 -13.09
N LEU A 31 12.64 -10.72 -11.96
CA LEU A 31 12.79 -12.01 -11.26
C LEU A 31 12.02 -12.10 -9.93
N GLY A 32 11.39 -11.02 -9.49
CA GLY A 32 10.69 -10.92 -8.22
C GLY A 32 11.63 -10.94 -7.01
N ILE A 33 12.86 -10.44 -7.17
CA ILE A 33 13.91 -10.49 -6.15
C ILE A 33 14.78 -9.24 -6.22
N ASP A 34 15.38 -8.87 -5.09
CA ASP A 34 16.50 -7.93 -5.08
C ASP A 34 17.80 -8.72 -4.96
N TYR A 35 18.83 -8.32 -5.69
CA TYR A 35 20.12 -8.99 -5.68
C TYR A 35 21.29 -8.02 -5.80
N ARG A 36 22.45 -8.46 -5.33
CA ARG A 36 23.70 -7.69 -5.40
C ARG A 36 24.83 -8.53 -5.97
N TYR A 37 25.72 -7.89 -6.73
CA TYR A 37 26.90 -8.58 -7.24
C TYR A 37 27.86 -8.94 -6.11
N ASN A 38 28.22 -10.22 -6.01
CA ASN A 38 29.20 -10.73 -5.07
C ASN A 38 30.49 -11.12 -5.81
N ALA A 39 31.50 -10.26 -5.74
CA ALA A 39 32.77 -10.46 -6.44
C ALA A 39 33.51 -11.74 -5.99
N ARG A 40 33.44 -12.10 -4.70
CA ARG A 40 34.10 -13.28 -4.13
C ARG A 40 33.49 -14.58 -4.69
N LYS A 41 32.16 -14.61 -4.79
CA LYS A 41 31.42 -15.77 -5.30
C LYS A 41 31.24 -15.74 -6.82
N LYS A 42 31.69 -14.69 -7.50
CA LYS A 42 31.56 -14.47 -8.96
C LYS A 42 30.11 -14.71 -9.43
N GLY A 43 29.16 -14.02 -8.82
CA GLY A 43 27.73 -14.19 -9.10
C GLY A 43 26.88 -13.13 -8.41
N TYR A 44 25.56 -13.22 -8.54
CA TYR A 44 24.62 -12.30 -7.89
C TYR A 44 23.95 -12.98 -6.70
N GLU A 45 24.16 -12.42 -5.51
CA GLU A 45 23.54 -12.89 -4.27
C GLU A 45 22.11 -12.37 -4.19
N ILE A 46 21.14 -13.27 -3.98
CA ILE A 46 19.74 -12.92 -3.72
C ILE A 46 19.68 -12.29 -2.33
N VAL A 47 19.36 -11.00 -2.27
CA VAL A 47 19.28 -10.22 -1.03
C VAL A 47 17.88 -10.29 -0.43
N ARG A 48 16.84 -10.22 -1.28
CA ARG A 48 15.44 -10.21 -0.85
C ARG A 48 14.59 -11.00 -1.84
N ILE A 49 13.69 -11.82 -1.33
CA ILE A 49 12.63 -12.43 -2.14
C ILE A 49 11.32 -11.71 -1.85
N LEU A 50 10.71 -11.12 -2.89
CA LEU A 50 9.46 -10.37 -2.73
C LEU A 50 8.33 -11.31 -2.27
N LYS A 51 7.79 -11.04 -1.09
CA LYS A 51 6.62 -11.73 -0.55
C LYS A 51 5.35 -11.18 -1.19
N GLY A 52 4.24 -11.87 -0.96
CA GLY A 52 2.93 -11.44 -1.40
C GLY A 52 1.94 -12.59 -1.42
N ASP A 53 0.92 -12.52 -2.28
CA ASP A 53 -0.20 -13.45 -2.22
C ASP A 53 0.19 -14.85 -2.71
N HIS A 54 0.01 -15.87 -1.86
CA HIS A 54 0.35 -17.25 -2.21
C HIS A 54 -0.51 -17.86 -3.33
N TRP A 55 -1.62 -17.22 -3.69
CA TRP A 55 -2.59 -17.71 -4.67
C TRP A 55 -2.61 -16.90 -5.97
N LEU A 56 -1.85 -15.79 -6.08
CA LEU A 56 -1.81 -14.91 -7.25
C LEU A 56 -0.36 -14.71 -7.70
N SER A 57 0.00 -15.30 -8.84
CA SER A 57 1.39 -15.30 -9.35
C SER A 57 1.91 -13.91 -9.70
N GLU A 58 1.05 -12.97 -10.08
CA GLU A 58 1.40 -11.57 -10.36
C GLU A 58 1.70 -10.73 -9.11
N ASN A 59 1.27 -11.20 -7.94
CA ASN A 59 1.38 -10.48 -6.66
C ASN A 59 2.54 -11.00 -5.80
N ARG A 60 3.44 -11.82 -6.34
CA ARG A 60 4.55 -12.41 -5.57
C ARG A 60 5.77 -12.71 -6.42
N SER A 61 6.89 -12.98 -5.75
CA SER A 61 8.06 -13.55 -6.41
C SER A 61 7.78 -14.96 -6.97
N PRO A 62 8.23 -15.26 -8.20
CA PRO A 62 8.30 -16.63 -8.73
C PRO A 62 9.07 -17.60 -7.84
N PHE A 63 10.00 -17.11 -7.01
CA PHE A 63 10.79 -17.94 -6.09
C PHE A 63 9.96 -18.50 -4.93
N MET A 64 8.76 -17.97 -4.68
CA MET A 64 7.82 -18.56 -3.71
C MET A 64 7.01 -19.73 -4.29
N ASN A 65 7.20 -20.09 -5.56
CA ASN A 65 6.54 -21.25 -6.13
C ASN A 65 7.03 -22.54 -5.45
N PRO A 66 6.13 -23.51 -5.18
CA PRO A 66 6.53 -24.80 -4.64
C PRO A 66 7.63 -25.47 -5.47
N GLY A 67 8.64 -26.03 -4.81
CA GLY A 67 9.74 -26.74 -5.47
C GLY A 67 10.91 -25.88 -5.96
N MET A 68 10.85 -24.53 -5.84
CA MET A 68 12.01 -23.68 -6.13
C MET A 68 13.18 -23.98 -5.19
N ASN A 69 12.90 -24.17 -3.89
CA ASN A 69 13.88 -24.47 -2.84
C ASN A 69 15.10 -23.52 -2.85
N VAL A 70 14.92 -22.27 -3.25
CA VAL A 70 15.94 -21.22 -3.24
C VAL A 70 15.53 -20.18 -2.20
N SER A 71 16.49 -19.73 -1.41
CA SER A 71 16.28 -18.76 -0.34
C SER A 71 17.19 -17.56 -0.52
N GLU A 72 16.99 -16.53 0.28
CA GLU A 72 17.92 -15.40 0.38
C GLU A 72 19.34 -15.91 0.73
N GLY A 73 20.36 -15.22 0.22
CA GLY A 73 21.77 -15.59 0.28
C GLY A 73 22.26 -16.53 -0.82
N TRP A 74 21.36 -17.19 -1.56
CA TRP A 74 21.74 -18.01 -2.73
C TRP A 74 22.39 -17.16 -3.83
N ILE A 75 23.30 -17.75 -4.58
CA ILE A 75 24.08 -17.06 -5.62
C ILE A 75 23.62 -17.48 -7.01
N ILE A 76 23.14 -16.54 -7.82
CA ILE A 76 22.89 -16.72 -9.25
C ILE A 76 24.23 -16.70 -9.99
N LYS A 77 24.51 -17.78 -10.73
CA LYS A 77 25.76 -18.03 -11.46
C LYS A 77 25.60 -17.90 -12.97
N ALA A 78 24.42 -18.22 -13.50
CA ALA A 78 24.12 -18.08 -14.92
C ALA A 78 22.62 -17.90 -15.16
N VAL A 79 22.28 -17.27 -16.29
CA VAL A 79 20.92 -17.20 -16.84
C VAL A 79 20.94 -17.86 -18.21
N ASN A 80 20.11 -18.88 -18.43
CA ASN A 80 20.06 -19.68 -19.65
C ASN A 80 21.45 -20.21 -20.07
N GLY A 81 22.25 -20.67 -19.09
CA GLY A 81 23.60 -21.18 -19.30
C GLY A 81 24.67 -20.11 -19.55
N ILE A 82 24.30 -18.82 -19.65
CA ILE A 82 25.26 -17.72 -19.83
C ILE A 82 25.69 -17.20 -18.45
N PRO A 83 27.00 -17.26 -18.11
CA PRO A 83 27.48 -16.80 -16.81
C PRO A 83 27.23 -15.32 -16.55
N VAL A 84 26.76 -15.00 -15.34
CA VAL A 84 26.58 -13.61 -14.91
C VAL A 84 27.88 -13.02 -14.35
N ASN A 85 28.08 -11.73 -14.58
CA ASN A 85 29.22 -10.97 -14.04
C ASN A 85 28.87 -9.48 -13.91
N LYS A 86 29.84 -8.64 -13.51
CA LYS A 86 29.60 -7.20 -13.30
C LYS A 86 29.16 -6.45 -14.57
N THR A 87 29.58 -6.90 -15.76
CA THR A 87 29.21 -6.31 -17.05
C THR A 87 28.06 -7.03 -17.76
N THR A 88 27.71 -8.23 -17.27
CA THR A 88 26.63 -9.08 -17.75
C THR A 88 25.70 -9.43 -16.58
N PRO A 89 24.88 -8.48 -16.11
CA PRO A 89 23.97 -8.70 -15.00
C PRO A 89 22.72 -9.48 -15.47
N PRO A 90 21.91 -10.05 -14.56
CA PRO A 90 20.73 -10.83 -14.93
C PRO A 90 19.75 -10.07 -15.83
N GLU A 91 19.54 -8.76 -15.61
CA GLU A 91 18.63 -7.91 -16.40
C GLU A 91 19.04 -7.83 -17.87
N ARG A 92 20.35 -7.86 -18.14
CA ARG A 92 20.87 -7.90 -19.52
C ARG A 92 20.55 -9.23 -20.18
N LEU A 93 20.63 -10.33 -19.43
CA LEU A 93 20.37 -11.68 -19.94
C LEU A 93 18.87 -11.98 -20.04
N THR A 94 18.03 -11.24 -19.30
CA THR A 94 16.56 -11.34 -19.38
C THR A 94 15.92 -10.28 -20.26
N LEU A 95 16.73 -9.51 -21.02
CA LEU A 95 16.22 -8.54 -21.99
C LEU A 95 15.37 -9.24 -23.05
N ASN A 96 14.16 -8.72 -23.32
CA ASN A 96 13.13 -9.30 -24.18
C ASN A 96 12.58 -10.67 -23.72
N LEU A 97 12.89 -11.09 -22.49
CA LEU A 97 12.37 -12.34 -21.92
C LEU A 97 11.22 -12.11 -20.94
N ALA A 98 10.61 -10.92 -20.89
CA ALA A 98 9.49 -10.62 -20.00
C ALA A 98 8.29 -11.57 -20.15
N GLY A 99 7.93 -12.27 -19.08
CA GLY A 99 6.86 -13.28 -19.08
C GLY A 99 7.28 -14.64 -19.63
N GLN A 100 8.55 -14.81 -20.00
CA GLN A 100 9.11 -16.07 -20.47
C GLN A 100 9.77 -16.83 -19.32
N GLN A 101 9.92 -18.14 -19.48
CA GLN A 101 10.69 -18.97 -18.57
C GLN A 101 12.19 -18.82 -18.84
N VAL A 102 12.97 -18.66 -17.77
CA VAL A 102 14.44 -18.65 -17.82
C VAL A 102 15.00 -19.69 -16.86
N GLN A 103 16.13 -20.29 -17.21
CA GLN A 103 16.85 -21.19 -16.32
C GLN A 103 17.91 -20.41 -15.56
N LEU A 104 17.87 -20.47 -14.24
CA LEU A 104 18.88 -19.88 -13.37
C LEU A 104 19.75 -21.00 -12.79
N SER A 105 21.05 -20.97 -13.06
CA SER A 105 22.01 -21.77 -12.32
C SER A 105 22.29 -21.07 -11.00
N VAL A 106 21.96 -21.72 -9.89
CA VAL A 106 22.07 -21.15 -8.55
C VAL A 106 22.89 -22.06 -7.64
N THR A 107 23.64 -21.44 -6.73
CA THR A 107 24.49 -22.14 -5.75
C THR A 107 24.11 -21.69 -4.35
N SER A 108 24.08 -22.63 -3.39
CA SER A 108 23.86 -22.32 -1.98
C SER A 108 24.95 -21.37 -1.43
N PRO A 109 24.67 -20.61 -0.34
CA PRO A 109 25.64 -19.70 0.25
C PRO A 109 26.98 -20.38 0.61
N ASP A 110 26.91 -21.63 1.10
CA ASP A 110 28.05 -22.44 1.50
C ASP A 110 28.76 -23.16 0.33
N GLY A 111 28.19 -23.11 -0.87
CA GLY A 111 28.77 -23.72 -2.08
C GLY A 111 28.58 -25.23 -2.20
N LYS A 112 27.80 -25.86 -1.32
CA LYS A 112 27.62 -27.32 -1.30
C LYS A 112 26.52 -27.81 -2.23
N GLU A 113 25.53 -26.96 -2.51
CA GLU A 113 24.41 -27.29 -3.38
C GLU A 113 24.45 -26.42 -4.62
N GLU A 114 24.41 -27.06 -5.79
CA GLU A 114 24.22 -26.40 -7.08
C GLU A 114 22.99 -26.98 -7.74
N LYS A 115 22.13 -26.12 -8.27
CA LYS A 115 20.96 -26.54 -9.03
C LYS A 115 20.60 -25.55 -10.11
N VAL A 116 19.83 -26.03 -11.08
CA VAL A 116 19.22 -25.22 -12.12
C VAL A 116 17.73 -25.14 -11.81
N VAL A 117 17.21 -23.92 -11.67
CA VAL A 117 15.78 -23.67 -11.42
C VAL A 117 15.18 -22.94 -12.62
N THR A 118 13.98 -23.36 -13.01
CA THR A 118 13.22 -22.69 -14.07
C THR A 118 12.31 -21.64 -13.45
N VAL A 119 12.55 -20.37 -13.77
CA VAL A 119 11.85 -19.22 -13.21
C VAL A 119 11.00 -18.56 -14.29
N PRO A 120 9.67 -18.47 -14.14
CA PRO A 120 8.85 -17.63 -14.99
C PRO A 120 9.12 -16.17 -14.65
N THR A 121 9.76 -15.43 -15.56
CA THR A 121 10.03 -14.02 -15.34
C THR A 121 8.74 -13.21 -15.31
N MET A 122 8.76 -12.13 -14.54
CA MET A 122 7.65 -11.19 -14.43
C MET A 122 7.76 -10.10 -15.49
N LYS A 123 6.61 -9.70 -16.05
CA LYS A 123 6.51 -8.54 -16.95
C LYS A 123 6.56 -7.22 -16.19
N ASP A 124 6.05 -7.25 -14.96
CA ASP A 124 6.06 -6.14 -14.04
C ASP A 124 6.16 -6.66 -12.59
N GLU A 125 6.81 -5.90 -11.73
CA GLU A 125 7.02 -6.25 -10.31
C GLU A 125 6.26 -5.31 -9.37
N SER A 126 5.59 -4.28 -9.88
CA SER A 126 5.02 -3.20 -9.04
C SER A 126 4.01 -3.77 -8.05
N LYS A 127 3.14 -4.70 -8.50
CA LYS A 127 2.20 -5.39 -7.62
C LYS A 127 2.89 -6.23 -6.55
N ALA A 128 3.89 -7.04 -6.90
CA ALA A 128 4.61 -7.86 -5.93
C ALA A 128 5.38 -7.00 -4.91
N ARG A 129 6.03 -5.92 -5.36
CA ARG A 129 6.74 -4.97 -4.49
C ARG A 129 5.78 -4.25 -3.55
N TYR A 130 4.64 -3.82 -4.07
CA TYR A 130 3.57 -3.23 -3.27
C TYR A 130 3.09 -4.19 -2.17
N ARG A 131 2.76 -5.43 -2.53
CA ARG A 131 2.29 -6.44 -1.55
C ARG A 131 3.35 -6.76 -0.50
N ASP A 132 4.60 -6.94 -0.91
CA ASP A 132 5.73 -7.17 0.00
C ASP A 132 5.94 -6.00 0.98
N TRP A 133 5.78 -4.76 0.51
CA TRP A 133 5.84 -3.56 1.35
C TRP A 133 4.67 -3.48 2.34
N VAL A 134 3.42 -3.70 1.90
CA VAL A 134 2.25 -3.69 2.78
C VAL A 134 2.33 -4.77 3.86
N GLU A 135 2.70 -6.02 3.49
CA GLU A 135 2.84 -7.10 4.46
C GLU A 135 4.00 -6.83 5.44
N GLY A 136 5.11 -6.24 4.98
CA GLY A 136 6.21 -5.82 5.85
C GLY A 136 5.79 -4.78 6.89
N ASN A 137 5.06 -3.75 6.47
CA ASN A 137 4.53 -2.72 7.39
C ASN A 137 3.51 -3.31 8.36
N ARG A 138 2.63 -4.20 7.87
CA ARG A 138 1.65 -4.88 8.70
C ARG A 138 2.31 -5.73 9.79
N GLU A 139 3.28 -6.56 9.41
CA GLU A 139 4.08 -7.36 10.35
C GLU A 139 4.82 -6.46 11.36
N TYR A 140 5.39 -5.35 10.89
CA TYR A 140 6.04 -4.37 11.74
C TYR A 140 5.08 -3.76 12.77
N VAL A 141 3.89 -3.31 12.37
CA VAL A 141 2.87 -2.74 13.27
C VAL A 141 2.40 -3.77 14.29
N HIS A 142 2.16 -5.01 13.87
CA HIS A 142 1.79 -6.10 14.80
C HIS A 142 2.89 -6.35 15.82
N ASN A 143 4.14 -6.44 15.39
CA ASN A 143 5.28 -6.69 16.28
C ASN A 143 5.55 -5.53 17.24
N ALA A 144 5.65 -4.31 16.71
CA ALA A 144 5.94 -3.10 17.48
C ALA A 144 4.83 -2.76 18.49
N SER A 145 3.57 -3.08 18.15
CA SER A 145 2.43 -2.89 19.06
C SER A 145 2.16 -4.07 20.00
N LYS A 146 2.90 -5.17 19.88
CA LYS A 146 2.66 -6.44 20.59
C LYS A 146 1.26 -7.00 20.32
N GLY A 147 0.83 -6.98 19.07
CA GLY A 147 -0.45 -7.50 18.59
C GLY A 147 -1.66 -6.66 19.01
N LYS A 148 -1.48 -5.36 19.29
CA LYS A 148 -2.56 -4.47 19.72
C LYS A 148 -3.14 -3.62 18.61
N LEU A 149 -2.36 -3.34 17.57
CA LEU A 149 -2.78 -2.49 16.47
C LEU A 149 -2.96 -3.31 15.20
N GLY A 150 -4.05 -3.05 14.49
CA GLY A 150 -4.23 -3.48 13.12
C GLY A 150 -3.68 -2.45 12.14
N TYR A 151 -3.39 -2.88 10.91
CA TYR A 151 -2.86 -2.02 9.85
C TYR A 151 -3.47 -2.36 8.49
N LEU A 152 -3.88 -1.33 7.76
CA LEU A 152 -4.23 -1.44 6.35
C LEU A 152 -3.69 -0.25 5.58
N HIS A 153 -3.41 -0.46 4.30
CA HIS A 153 -2.96 0.57 3.37
C HIS A 153 -3.94 0.74 2.21
N LEU A 154 -4.13 1.97 1.74
CA LEU A 154 -4.96 2.33 0.59
C LEU A 154 -4.09 2.97 -0.49
N PRO A 155 -3.76 2.26 -1.59
CA PRO A 155 -2.90 2.79 -2.65
C PRO A 155 -3.60 3.79 -3.57
N ASP A 156 -4.92 3.75 -3.65
CA ASP A 156 -5.74 4.70 -4.37
C ASP A 156 -7.14 4.76 -3.76
N MET A 157 -8.04 5.52 -4.39
CA MET A 157 -9.47 5.56 -4.11
C MET A 157 -10.28 5.08 -5.32
N HIS A 158 -9.75 4.10 -6.04
CA HIS A 158 -10.39 3.42 -7.15
C HIS A 158 -10.60 1.94 -6.81
N LYS A 159 -10.39 1.06 -7.79
CA LYS A 159 -10.61 -0.37 -7.68
C LYS A 159 -9.57 -1.02 -6.76
N ASP A 160 -8.30 -0.65 -6.88
CA ASP A 160 -7.24 -1.31 -6.13
C ASP A 160 -7.31 -0.93 -4.64
N GLY A 161 -7.63 0.33 -4.33
CA GLY A 161 -7.95 0.80 -2.98
C GLY A 161 -9.12 0.06 -2.33
N LEU A 162 -10.21 -0.16 -3.07
CA LEU A 162 -11.33 -0.97 -2.58
C LEU A 162 -10.93 -2.43 -2.31
N ILE A 163 -10.15 -3.03 -3.21
CA ILE A 163 -9.67 -4.40 -3.06
C ILE A 163 -8.77 -4.52 -1.83
N GLU A 164 -7.81 -3.61 -1.67
CA GLU A 164 -6.84 -3.64 -0.58
C GLU A 164 -7.50 -3.30 0.77
N PHE A 165 -8.44 -2.35 0.80
CA PHE A 165 -9.27 -2.10 1.99
C PHE A 165 -9.97 -3.39 2.41
N HIS A 166 -10.73 -4.02 1.51
CA HIS A 166 -11.53 -5.20 1.86
C HIS A 166 -10.68 -6.44 2.17
N ARG A 167 -9.49 -6.55 1.59
CA ARG A 167 -8.54 -7.62 1.87
C ARG A 167 -8.11 -7.64 3.34
N TYR A 168 -7.81 -6.48 3.91
CA TYR A 168 -7.28 -6.37 5.27
C TYR A 168 -8.31 -5.99 6.31
N PHE A 169 -9.31 -5.18 5.94
CA PHE A 169 -10.20 -4.54 6.91
C PHE A 169 -10.82 -5.55 7.88
N LEU A 170 -11.35 -6.68 7.38
CA LEU A 170 -11.97 -7.68 8.26
C LEU A 170 -10.97 -8.41 9.17
N ALA A 171 -9.70 -8.51 8.78
CA ALA A 171 -8.67 -9.13 9.60
C ALA A 171 -8.07 -8.16 10.63
N GLU A 172 -8.16 -6.85 10.39
CA GLU A 172 -7.44 -5.83 11.14
C GLU A 172 -8.34 -4.95 12.02
N VAL A 173 -9.65 -4.92 11.76
CA VAL A 173 -10.62 -4.04 12.44
C VAL A 173 -10.88 -4.43 13.91
N ASP A 174 -10.57 -5.67 14.29
CA ASP A 174 -10.76 -6.24 15.63
C ASP A 174 -9.56 -6.04 16.58
N TYR A 175 -8.48 -5.43 16.12
CA TYR A 175 -7.37 -5.02 17.00
C TYR A 175 -7.78 -3.83 17.88
N GLU A 176 -7.12 -3.65 19.03
CA GLU A 176 -7.46 -2.60 20.02
C GLU A 176 -7.38 -1.16 19.45
N GLY A 177 -6.62 -0.96 18.38
CA GLY A 177 -6.64 0.24 17.54
C GLY A 177 -6.28 -0.10 16.10
N LEU A 178 -6.48 0.86 15.20
CA LEU A 178 -6.29 0.67 13.76
C LEU A 178 -5.47 1.81 13.15
N ILE A 179 -4.44 1.45 12.39
CA ILE A 179 -3.69 2.37 11.54
C ILE A 179 -4.23 2.26 10.12
N ILE A 180 -4.62 3.40 9.55
CA ILE A 180 -5.01 3.53 8.15
C ILE A 180 -3.94 4.33 7.42
N ASP A 181 -3.17 3.67 6.57
CA ASP A 181 -2.11 4.31 5.81
C ASP A 181 -2.62 4.68 4.40
N VAL A 182 -2.59 5.97 4.08
CA VAL A 182 -2.96 6.52 2.77
C VAL A 182 -1.80 7.28 2.12
N ARG A 183 -0.55 7.04 2.56
CA ARG A 183 0.64 7.54 1.85
C ARG A 183 0.66 7.00 0.43
N ASP A 184 1.18 7.80 -0.50
CA ASP A 184 1.21 7.46 -1.93
C ASP A 184 -0.18 7.19 -2.57
N ASN A 185 -1.28 7.64 -1.92
CA ASN A 185 -2.63 7.38 -2.44
C ASN A 185 -2.92 8.17 -3.72
N GLY A 186 -3.11 7.45 -4.83
CA GLY A 186 -3.32 8.04 -6.16
C GLY A 186 -4.67 8.69 -6.43
N GLY A 187 -5.55 8.81 -5.41
CA GLY A 187 -6.87 9.42 -5.57
C GLY A 187 -7.91 8.53 -6.27
N GLY A 188 -9.05 9.10 -6.62
CA GLY A 188 -10.17 8.37 -7.21
C GLY A 188 -11.55 8.92 -6.83
N SER A 189 -12.44 8.08 -6.30
CA SER A 189 -13.81 8.50 -5.95
C SER A 189 -14.53 7.68 -4.86
N VAL A 190 -13.84 6.73 -4.22
CA VAL A 190 -14.45 5.79 -3.25
C VAL A 190 -14.23 6.18 -1.78
N SER A 191 -13.53 7.29 -1.49
CA SER A 191 -13.21 7.74 -0.12
C SER A 191 -14.44 7.76 0.79
N GLY A 192 -15.56 8.30 0.31
CA GLY A 192 -16.81 8.40 1.05
C GLY A 192 -17.39 7.03 1.47
N LEU A 193 -17.19 5.99 0.66
CA LEU A 193 -17.62 4.62 1.01
C LEU A 193 -16.75 4.02 2.12
N LEU A 194 -15.44 4.29 2.07
CA LEU A 194 -14.49 3.81 3.07
C LEU A 194 -14.71 4.53 4.41
N LEU A 195 -14.86 5.84 4.39
CA LEU A 195 -15.15 6.66 5.57
C LEU A 195 -16.44 6.23 6.27
N GLN A 196 -17.49 5.86 5.53
CA GLN A 196 -18.73 5.33 6.11
C GLN A 196 -18.51 4.05 6.92
N LYS A 197 -17.59 3.18 6.49
CA LYS A 197 -17.24 1.96 7.24
C LYS A 197 -16.41 2.29 8.47
N LEU A 198 -15.42 3.16 8.33
CA LEU A 198 -14.56 3.60 9.43
C LEU A 198 -15.31 4.40 10.51
N ALA A 199 -16.35 5.15 10.13
CA ALA A 199 -17.16 5.95 11.04
C ALA A 199 -18.12 5.13 11.92
N ARG A 200 -18.27 3.82 11.67
CA ARG A 200 -19.09 2.94 12.51
C ARG A 200 -18.49 2.85 13.91
N LYS A 201 -19.35 2.74 14.93
CA LYS A 201 -18.93 2.62 16.33
C LYS A 201 -19.44 1.32 16.91
N ARG A 202 -18.59 0.58 17.60
CA ARG A 202 -19.03 -0.55 18.44
C ARG A 202 -19.77 0.00 19.64
N ILE A 203 -21.08 -0.26 19.68
CA ILE A 203 -21.96 0.24 20.75
C ILE A 203 -22.58 -0.87 21.61
N GLY A 204 -22.33 -2.13 21.27
CA GLY A 204 -22.90 -3.27 21.97
C GLY A 204 -22.29 -4.59 21.51
N TYR A 205 -22.69 -5.66 22.17
CA TYR A 205 -22.25 -7.02 21.85
C TYR A 205 -23.41 -8.00 22.01
N ASP A 206 -23.57 -8.90 21.05
CA ASP A 206 -24.38 -10.09 21.19
C ASP A 206 -23.58 -11.16 21.95
N LYS A 207 -24.10 -11.56 23.11
CA LYS A 207 -23.59 -12.70 23.85
C LYS A 207 -24.24 -13.97 23.32
N THR A 208 -23.46 -14.80 22.65
CA THR A 208 -23.96 -16.06 22.12
C THR A 208 -23.78 -17.19 23.13
N ARG A 209 -24.48 -18.32 22.91
CA ARG A 209 -24.38 -19.52 23.77
C ARG A 209 -23.13 -20.35 23.48
N TRP A 210 -22.66 -20.36 22.23
CA TRP A 210 -21.70 -21.33 21.71
C TRP A 210 -20.49 -20.70 21.02
N TRP A 211 -20.51 -19.40 20.77
CA TRP A 211 -19.43 -18.65 20.13
C TRP A 211 -18.97 -17.49 21.02
N ASP A 212 -17.94 -16.80 20.58
CA ASP A 212 -17.51 -15.55 21.21
C ASP A 212 -18.60 -14.46 21.10
N ASN A 213 -18.35 -13.35 21.81
CA ASN A 213 -19.26 -12.21 21.77
C ASN A 213 -19.06 -11.45 20.46
N ASN A 214 -20.13 -11.23 19.73
CA ASN A 214 -20.08 -10.54 18.45
C ASN A 214 -20.41 -9.05 18.65
N PRO A 215 -19.62 -8.12 18.10
CA PRO A 215 -19.95 -6.70 18.21
C PRO A 215 -21.22 -6.37 17.43
N TYR A 216 -22.11 -5.57 18.01
CA TYR A 216 -23.23 -4.98 17.28
C TYR A 216 -22.74 -3.80 16.45
N MET A 217 -23.19 -3.74 15.19
CA MET A 217 -22.53 -3.06 14.06
C MET A 217 -21.29 -3.81 13.58
N ASP A 218 -21.52 -4.89 12.84
CA ASP A 218 -20.48 -5.72 12.24
C ASP A 218 -19.42 -4.87 11.53
N ASN A 219 -18.16 -5.24 11.75
CA ASN A 219 -16.99 -4.61 11.16
C ASN A 219 -16.84 -3.12 11.50
N ALA A 220 -17.36 -2.67 12.64
CA ALA A 220 -16.98 -1.39 13.21
C ALA A 220 -15.56 -1.47 13.83
N PRO A 221 -14.69 -0.46 13.68
CA PRO A 221 -13.42 -0.39 14.40
C PRO A 221 -13.57 -0.61 15.92
N MET A 222 -12.70 -1.44 16.51
CA MET A 222 -12.80 -1.77 17.93
C MET A 222 -12.45 -0.61 18.86
N GLY A 223 -11.46 0.18 18.48
CA GLY A 223 -10.94 1.28 19.29
C GLY A 223 -10.44 2.45 18.46
N PRO A 224 -9.56 3.28 19.02
CA PRO A 224 -9.04 4.47 18.36
C PRO A 224 -8.38 4.17 17.02
N MET A 225 -8.52 5.11 16.09
CA MET A 225 -7.87 5.06 14.78
C MET A 225 -6.84 6.17 14.66
N VAL A 226 -5.80 5.92 13.88
CA VAL A 226 -4.89 6.97 13.37
C VAL A 226 -4.74 6.78 11.87
N CYS A 227 -4.56 7.89 11.16
CA CYS A 227 -4.35 7.88 9.72
C CYS A 227 -2.96 8.46 9.41
N ILE A 228 -2.25 7.82 8.48
CA ILE A 228 -0.96 8.29 7.98
C ILE A 228 -1.16 8.81 6.55
N THR A 229 -0.61 9.97 6.22
CA THR A 229 -0.66 10.57 4.88
C THR A 229 0.65 11.27 4.54
N ASP A 230 0.91 11.52 3.27
CA ASP A 230 2.08 12.23 2.80
C ASP A 230 1.76 13.14 1.61
N GLU A 231 2.78 13.82 1.09
CA GLU A 231 2.68 14.72 -0.06
C GLU A 231 2.26 14.03 -1.37
N HIS A 232 2.32 12.71 -1.44
CA HIS A 232 1.95 11.92 -2.63
C HIS A 232 0.47 11.50 -2.60
N ALA A 233 -0.18 11.52 -1.44
CA ALA A 233 -1.61 11.34 -1.32
C ALA A 233 -2.35 12.54 -1.94
N GLY A 234 -3.20 12.29 -2.94
CA GLY A 234 -3.82 13.38 -3.71
C GLY A 234 -5.24 13.11 -4.18
N SER A 235 -5.96 14.16 -4.61
CA SER A 235 -7.32 14.07 -5.16
C SER A 235 -8.31 13.51 -4.14
N ASP A 236 -8.95 12.39 -4.40
CA ASP A 236 -9.81 11.76 -3.39
C ASP A 236 -9.02 11.28 -2.14
N GLY A 237 -7.69 11.18 -2.22
CA GLY A 237 -6.78 11.02 -1.07
C GLY A 237 -6.66 12.28 -0.21
N ASP A 238 -6.67 13.49 -0.81
CA ASP A 238 -6.81 14.77 -0.08
C ASP A 238 -8.17 14.81 0.63
N ILE A 239 -9.25 14.47 -0.10
CA ILE A 239 -10.62 14.46 0.41
C ILE A 239 -10.76 13.48 1.57
N PHE A 240 -10.18 12.28 1.46
CA PHE A 240 -10.17 11.29 2.53
C PHE A 240 -9.44 11.81 3.77
N SER A 241 -8.23 12.35 3.59
CA SER A 241 -7.38 12.86 4.67
C SER A 241 -8.09 13.99 5.45
N HIS A 242 -8.66 14.97 4.74
CA HIS A 242 -9.41 16.06 5.38
C HIS A 242 -10.68 15.56 6.05
N SER A 243 -11.44 14.68 5.37
CA SER A 243 -12.68 14.13 5.90
C SER A 243 -12.45 13.27 7.15
N PHE A 244 -11.35 12.52 7.22
CA PHE A 244 -10.98 11.73 8.40
C PHE A 244 -10.86 12.61 9.64
N LYS A 245 -10.20 13.78 9.50
CA LYS A 245 -10.11 14.80 10.56
C LYS A 245 -11.47 15.44 10.84
N LEU A 246 -12.17 15.89 9.80
CA LEU A 246 -13.43 16.62 9.90
C LEU A 246 -14.55 15.79 10.57
N LEU A 247 -14.53 14.48 10.37
CA LEU A 247 -15.44 13.52 11.02
C LEU A 247 -14.99 13.10 12.43
N GLY A 248 -13.79 13.52 12.86
CA GLY A 248 -13.23 13.20 14.16
C GLY A 248 -12.92 11.70 14.33
N LEU A 249 -12.49 11.03 13.26
CA LEU A 249 -12.22 9.58 13.28
C LEU A 249 -10.93 9.23 14.00
N GLY A 250 -9.96 10.15 14.03
CA GLY A 250 -8.66 9.93 14.64
C GLY A 250 -7.70 11.09 14.36
N LYS A 251 -6.43 10.89 14.68
CA LYS A 251 -5.36 11.83 14.31
C LYS A 251 -4.80 11.52 12.93
N LEU A 252 -4.57 12.56 12.13
CA LEU A 252 -3.84 12.50 10.87
C LEU A 252 -2.35 12.79 11.13
N ILE A 253 -1.45 11.97 10.62
CA ILE A 253 -0.02 12.00 10.91
C ILE A 253 0.75 11.94 9.58
N GLY A 254 1.88 12.64 9.48
CA GLY A 254 2.78 12.57 8.32
C GLY A 254 3.04 13.94 7.72
N LYS A 255 2.86 14.12 6.40
CA LYS A 255 3.10 15.40 5.71
C LYS A 255 1.81 15.93 5.05
N ARG A 256 1.80 17.22 4.73
CA ARG A 256 0.69 17.86 4.01
C ARG A 256 0.52 17.17 2.66
N THR A 257 -0.73 16.84 2.32
CA THR A 257 -1.11 16.15 1.08
C THR A 257 -0.92 17.01 -0.18
N TRP A 258 -1.10 16.40 -1.36
CA TRP A 258 -0.83 17.03 -2.66
C TRP A 258 -1.62 18.33 -2.89
N GLY A 259 -2.91 18.35 -2.55
CA GLY A 259 -3.74 19.55 -2.63
C GLY A 259 -4.36 19.81 -3.99
N GLY A 260 -4.78 18.78 -4.71
CA GLY A 260 -5.58 18.96 -5.92
C GLY A 260 -6.93 18.28 -5.75
N VAL A 261 -8.03 19.02 -5.70
CA VAL A 261 -9.39 18.50 -5.43
C VAL A 261 -10.46 19.01 -6.39
N ILE A 262 -10.06 19.45 -7.59
CA ILE A 262 -11.03 19.78 -8.64
C ILE A 262 -11.16 18.60 -9.61
N GLY A 263 -12.27 17.86 -9.46
CA GLY A 263 -12.53 16.65 -10.22
C GLY A 263 -12.72 16.89 -11.72
N ILE A 264 -12.59 15.81 -12.48
CA ILE A 264 -12.61 15.79 -13.94
C ILE A 264 -13.64 14.80 -14.48
N TRP A 265 -14.12 15.04 -15.69
CA TRP A 265 -14.93 14.07 -16.44
C TRP A 265 -14.48 14.00 -17.90
N PRO A 266 -13.35 13.32 -18.19
CA PRO A 266 -12.83 13.19 -19.55
C PRO A 266 -13.83 12.46 -20.45
N ARG A 267 -14.33 13.18 -21.46
CA ARG A 267 -15.38 12.68 -22.38
C ARG A 267 -15.21 13.18 -23.82
N HIS A 268 -14.15 13.93 -24.09
CA HIS A 268 -13.88 14.52 -25.41
C HIS A 268 -12.47 14.11 -25.87
N TRP A 269 -12.41 13.51 -27.06
CA TRP A 269 -11.18 13.13 -27.72
C TRP A 269 -10.85 14.15 -28.80
N LEU A 270 -9.57 14.45 -28.96
CA LEU A 270 -9.06 15.20 -30.09
C LEU A 270 -8.90 14.27 -31.31
N VAL A 271 -8.65 14.87 -32.47
CA VAL A 271 -8.59 14.16 -33.76
C VAL A 271 -7.50 13.07 -33.84
N ASP A 272 -6.46 13.19 -33.02
CA ASP A 272 -5.34 12.25 -32.92
C ASP A 272 -5.52 11.21 -31.80
N GLY A 273 -6.69 11.19 -31.14
CA GLY A 273 -6.99 10.32 -30.00
C GLY A 273 -6.50 10.85 -28.65
N THR A 274 -5.92 12.05 -28.59
CA THR A 274 -5.58 12.71 -27.32
C THR A 274 -6.84 12.96 -26.49
N ILE A 275 -6.76 12.74 -25.18
CA ILE A 275 -7.77 13.11 -24.19
C ILE A 275 -7.17 14.24 -23.35
N THR A 276 -7.90 15.35 -23.22
CA THR A 276 -7.60 16.38 -22.24
C THR A 276 -8.62 16.33 -21.11
N THR A 277 -8.22 16.73 -19.90
CA THR A 277 -9.14 16.84 -18.77
C THR A 277 -9.36 18.30 -18.42
N GLN A 278 -10.64 18.64 -18.20
CA GLN A 278 -11.03 19.95 -17.70
C GLN A 278 -11.42 19.81 -16.22
N PRO A 279 -10.83 20.63 -15.32
CA PRO A 279 -11.24 20.69 -13.93
C PRO A 279 -12.66 21.27 -13.85
N GLU A 280 -13.65 20.41 -13.61
CA GLU A 280 -15.09 20.72 -13.76
C GLU A 280 -15.85 20.62 -12.43
N PHE A 281 -15.31 19.88 -11.44
CA PHE A 281 -16.01 19.56 -10.20
C PHE A 281 -15.21 19.98 -8.98
N SER A 282 -15.28 21.26 -8.61
CA SER A 282 -14.57 21.76 -7.43
C SER A 282 -15.15 21.16 -6.15
N PHE A 283 -14.28 20.72 -5.23
CA PHE A 283 -14.68 20.16 -3.95
C PHE A 283 -14.64 21.23 -2.85
N TRP A 284 -15.77 21.41 -2.14
CA TRP A 284 -15.92 22.37 -1.05
C TRP A 284 -16.17 21.63 0.27
N PHE A 285 -15.47 22.04 1.31
CA PHE A 285 -15.68 21.55 2.68
C PHE A 285 -16.33 22.61 3.57
N LYS A 286 -17.13 22.15 4.53
CA LYS A 286 -17.89 23.04 5.43
C LYS A 286 -17.04 23.97 6.31
N ASP A 287 -15.81 23.56 6.61
CA ASP A 287 -14.91 24.23 7.55
C ASP A 287 -13.84 25.09 6.86
N VAL A 288 -13.32 24.64 5.72
CA VAL A 288 -12.25 25.33 4.96
C VAL A 288 -12.70 25.88 3.61
N GLY A 289 -13.96 25.66 3.24
CA GLY A 289 -14.48 26.01 1.93
C GLY A 289 -13.71 25.32 0.79
N TRP A 290 -13.18 26.11 -0.13
CA TRP A 290 -12.35 25.64 -1.26
C TRP A 290 -10.86 25.47 -0.90
N GLY A 291 -10.48 25.70 0.37
CA GLY A 291 -9.09 25.87 0.79
C GLY A 291 -8.19 24.63 0.72
N VAL A 292 -8.70 23.47 0.27
CA VAL A 292 -7.88 22.28 0.02
C VAL A 292 -7.23 22.33 -1.37
N GLU A 293 -7.88 22.96 -2.36
CA GLU A 293 -7.29 23.12 -3.69
C GLU A 293 -6.05 24.02 -3.63
N ASN A 294 -5.00 23.61 -4.34
CA ASN A 294 -3.68 24.24 -4.39
C ASN A 294 -3.00 24.38 -3.01
N TYR A 295 -3.43 23.57 -2.03
CA TYR A 295 -2.88 23.56 -0.67
C TYR A 295 -2.76 22.15 -0.08
N GLY A 296 -3.83 21.38 0.00
CA GLY A 296 -3.87 20.06 0.63
C GLY A 296 -4.41 20.06 2.05
N THR A 297 -4.13 18.99 2.78
CA THR A 297 -4.59 18.76 4.15
C THR A 297 -3.39 18.68 5.07
N ASP A 298 -3.29 19.62 6.01
CA ASP A 298 -2.27 19.52 7.05
C ASP A 298 -2.55 18.34 8.00
N PRO A 299 -1.53 17.56 8.39
CA PRO A 299 -1.68 16.57 9.43
C PRO A 299 -1.90 17.22 10.80
N ASP A 300 -2.49 16.49 11.75
CA ASP A 300 -2.52 16.93 13.16
C ASP A 300 -1.14 16.84 13.81
N ILE A 301 -0.30 15.90 13.33
CA ILE A 301 1.07 15.69 13.77
C ILE A 301 1.95 15.61 12.53
N GLU A 302 2.70 16.68 12.25
CA GLU A 302 3.64 16.70 11.14
C GLU A 302 4.88 15.86 11.49
N VAL A 303 5.22 14.93 10.59
CA VAL A 303 6.38 14.05 10.70
C VAL A 303 6.95 13.85 9.30
N ASP A 304 8.22 14.22 9.12
CA ASP A 304 8.95 14.02 7.87
C ASP A 304 9.69 12.67 7.87
N ILE A 305 9.94 12.11 6.68
CA ILE A 305 10.89 11.00 6.50
C ILE A 305 12.13 11.59 5.86
N MET A 306 13.18 11.80 6.65
CA MET A 306 14.38 12.46 6.15
C MET A 306 15.18 11.52 5.23
N PRO A 307 16.01 12.05 4.31
CA PRO A 307 16.85 11.21 3.45
C PRO A 307 17.69 10.17 4.21
N GLN A 308 18.21 10.52 5.39
CA GLN A 308 18.94 9.57 6.24
C GLN A 308 18.05 8.44 6.80
N ASP A 309 16.76 8.69 7.04
CA ASP A 309 15.84 7.67 7.52
C ASP A 309 15.62 6.59 6.44
N TYR A 310 15.49 7.00 5.17
CA TYR A 310 15.45 6.06 4.04
C TYR A 310 16.72 5.21 3.93
N VAL A 311 17.90 5.82 4.12
CA VAL A 311 19.18 5.09 4.09
C VAL A 311 19.28 4.07 5.23
N GLU A 312 18.75 4.41 6.39
CA GLU A 312 18.73 3.55 7.58
C GLU A 312 17.56 2.55 7.60
N GLY A 313 16.64 2.62 6.62
CA GLY A 313 15.45 1.78 6.56
C GLY A 313 14.46 2.06 7.69
N LYS A 314 14.39 3.30 8.16
CA LYS A 314 13.48 3.75 9.22
C LYS A 314 12.24 4.42 8.64
N ASP A 315 11.10 4.19 9.27
CA ASP A 315 9.83 4.84 8.96
C ASP A 315 9.33 5.63 10.18
N PRO A 316 9.79 6.88 10.38
CA PRO A 316 9.39 7.70 11.53
C PRO A 316 7.89 8.03 11.52
N GLN A 317 7.24 8.12 10.35
CA GLN A 317 5.81 8.37 10.28
C GLN A 317 5.02 7.19 10.85
N LEU A 318 5.37 5.95 10.46
CA LEU A 318 4.74 4.74 10.98
C LEU A 318 5.02 4.54 12.48
N ASP A 319 6.24 4.82 12.94
CA ASP A 319 6.61 4.78 14.36
C ASP A 319 5.79 5.75 15.21
N VAL A 320 5.63 6.99 14.75
CA VAL A 320 4.81 8.00 15.43
C VAL A 320 3.33 7.60 15.40
N ALA A 321 2.83 7.00 14.31
CA ALA A 321 1.47 6.50 14.23
C ALA A 321 1.21 5.38 15.24
N ILE A 322 2.10 4.39 15.34
CA ILE A 322 2.03 3.31 16.34
C ILE A 322 2.01 3.89 17.75
N LYS A 323 2.96 4.78 18.07
CA LYS A 323 3.05 5.41 19.39
C LYS A 323 1.78 6.22 19.73
N THR A 324 1.26 6.97 18.76
CA THR A 324 0.07 7.81 18.94
C THR A 324 -1.17 6.96 19.15
N CYS A 325 -1.36 5.91 18.34
CA CYS A 325 -2.52 5.02 18.48
C CYS A 325 -2.49 4.27 19.82
N LEU A 326 -1.33 3.76 20.26
CA LEU A 326 -1.17 3.14 21.58
C LEU A 326 -1.45 4.11 22.74
N ALA A 327 -1.12 5.40 22.58
CA ALA A 327 -1.45 6.42 23.57
C ALA A 327 -2.96 6.69 23.61
N GLU A 328 -3.62 6.77 22.46
CA GLU A 328 -5.07 6.94 22.37
C GLU A 328 -5.82 5.73 22.94
N ILE A 329 -5.34 4.50 22.75
CA ILE A 329 -5.92 3.30 23.39
C ILE A 329 -5.90 3.42 24.93
N LYS A 330 -4.84 3.99 25.51
CA LYS A 330 -4.77 4.18 26.97
C LYS A 330 -5.77 5.23 27.46
N LYS A 331 -6.02 6.26 26.66
CA LYS A 331 -6.94 7.36 26.98
C LYS A 331 -8.41 6.96 26.75
N ASN A 332 -8.66 6.25 25.66
CA ASN A 332 -9.97 5.86 25.15
C ASN A 332 -9.94 4.35 24.83
N PRO A 333 -9.94 3.48 25.86
CA PRO A 333 -9.82 2.05 25.64
C PRO A 333 -11.02 1.49 24.84
N PRO A 334 -10.79 0.49 23.98
CA PRO A 334 -11.86 -0.14 23.22
C PRO A 334 -12.93 -0.72 24.15
N LEU A 335 -14.18 -0.73 23.67
CA LEU A 335 -15.30 -1.33 24.41
C LEU A 335 -15.08 -2.84 24.54
N LYS A 336 -14.71 -3.30 25.73
CA LYS A 336 -14.64 -4.74 26.07
C LYS A 336 -15.84 -5.08 26.97
N PRO A 337 -16.73 -5.99 26.56
CA PRO A 337 -17.94 -6.24 27.32
C PRO A 337 -17.62 -6.90 28.67
N ASN A 338 -18.04 -6.25 29.76
CA ASN A 338 -18.16 -6.87 31.08
C ASN A 338 -19.64 -7.08 31.38
N PHE A 339 -20.17 -8.27 31.07
CA PHE A 339 -21.60 -8.55 31.17
C PHE A 339 -22.15 -8.59 32.60
N GLY A 340 -21.28 -8.52 33.63
CA GLY A 340 -21.70 -8.51 35.02
C GLY A 340 -22.66 -9.64 35.38
N LYS A 341 -23.62 -9.34 36.27
CA LYS A 341 -24.69 -10.29 36.65
C LYS A 341 -25.81 -10.24 35.61
N ILE A 342 -26.06 -11.37 34.95
CA ILE A 342 -27.22 -11.53 34.08
C ILE A 342 -28.48 -11.56 34.95
N PRO A 343 -29.48 -10.71 34.72
CA PRO A 343 -30.69 -10.68 35.53
C PRO A 343 -31.47 -11.99 35.41
N ARG A 344 -31.70 -12.67 36.54
CA ARG A 344 -32.58 -13.84 36.62
C ARG A 344 -33.98 -13.37 36.97
N LYS A 345 -34.79 -13.07 35.96
CA LYS A 345 -36.22 -12.79 36.16
C LYS A 345 -36.93 -14.12 36.47
N THR A 346 -37.71 -14.16 37.55
CA THR A 346 -38.61 -15.29 37.82
C THR A 346 -39.68 -15.33 36.74
N LEU A 347 -40.11 -16.53 36.36
CA LEU A 347 -41.28 -16.69 35.50
C LEU A 347 -42.53 -16.15 36.23
N PRO A 348 -43.52 -15.60 35.52
CA PRO A 348 -44.78 -15.15 36.11
C PRO A 348 -45.50 -16.26 36.88
#